data_AF-A0A357CN78-F1
#
_entry.id   AF-A0A357CN78-F1
#
_cell.length_a   1.000
_cell.length_b   1.000
_cell.length_c   1.000
_cell.angle_alpha   90.00
_cell.angle_beta   90.00
_cell.angle_gamma   90.00
#
_symmetry.space_group_name_H-M   'P 1'
#
loop_
_entity.id
_entity.type
_entity.pdbx_description
1 polymer ?
#
loop_
_entity_poly.entity_id
_entity_poly.type
_entity_poly.pdbx_seq_one_letter_code
_entity_poly.pdbx_strand_id
1 'polypeptide(L)'
;MVFDEIDGGIGGRPAQAVAEKLLLLGLSHQVICVTHLPQIASMAHRHFYIEKQTLHDRTVIKVRVLDHNERVEELARMLGGAEVTTTTREHAGEMLQLAETLRRKKGETY
;
A
#
# COMPACT_ATOMS: atom_id res chain seq x y z
N MET A 1 -7.85 -2.18 14.54
CA MET A 1 -7.02 -3.40 14.51
C MET A 1 -5.66 -3.05 13.93
N VAL A 2 -4.59 -3.69 14.41
CA VAL A 2 -3.22 -3.45 13.93
C VAL A 2 -2.62 -4.78 13.50
N PHE A 3 -2.06 -4.83 12.30
CA PHE A 3 -1.34 -5.98 11.76
C PHE A 3 0.08 -5.55 11.41
N ASP A 4 1.05 -6.35 11.85
CA ASP A 4 2.45 -6.21 11.50
C ASP A 4 2.88 -7.49 10.79
N GLU A 5 3.64 -7.37 9.71
CA GLU A 5 4.10 -8.48 8.86
C GLU A 5 3.00 -9.48 8.41
N ILE A 6 1.79 -8.99 8.11
CA ILE A 6 0.71 -9.85 7.58
C ILE A 6 1.08 -10.48 6.22
N ASP A 7 2.13 -9.95 5.58
CA ASP A 7 2.73 -10.42 4.34
C ASP A 7 3.87 -11.44 4.53
N GLY A 8 4.14 -11.88 5.76
CA GLY A 8 5.17 -12.89 6.03
C GLY A 8 4.97 -14.18 5.25
N GLY A 9 5.90 -14.49 4.34
CA GLY A 9 5.91 -15.73 3.56
C GLY A 9 4.85 -15.84 2.45
N ILE A 10 4.18 -14.74 2.09
CA ILE A 10 3.19 -14.73 1.01
C ILE A 10 3.60 -13.77 -0.14
N GLY A 11 3.08 -14.03 -1.33
CA GLY A 11 3.31 -13.19 -2.51
C GLY A 11 2.29 -13.52 -3.62
N GLY A 12 2.24 -12.70 -4.67
CA GLY A 12 1.35 -12.95 -5.82
C GLY A 12 -0.14 -13.06 -5.44
N ARG A 13 -0.80 -14.13 -5.88
CA ARG A 13 -2.25 -14.35 -5.67
C ARG A 13 -2.66 -14.43 -4.18
N PRO A 14 -1.96 -15.17 -3.31
CA PRO A 14 -2.22 -15.12 -1.87
C PRO A 14 -2.20 -13.70 -1.27
N ALA A 15 -1.17 -12.91 -1.59
CA ALA A 15 -1.06 -11.53 -1.09
C ALA A 15 -2.22 -10.65 -1.56
N GLN A 16 -2.63 -10.81 -2.81
CA GLN A 16 -3.80 -10.11 -3.37
C GLN A 16 -5.09 -10.46 -2.61
N ALA A 17 -5.31 -11.74 -2.30
CA ALA A 17 -6.49 -12.17 -1.54
C ALA A 17 -6.51 -11.56 -0.13
N VAL A 18 -5.36 -11.50 0.55
CA VAL A 18 -5.23 -10.83 1.85
C VAL A 18 -5.53 -9.33 1.73
N ALA A 19 -4.98 -8.66 0.72
CA ALA A 19 -5.20 -7.25 0.48
C ALA A 19 -6.69 -6.90 0.29
N GLU A 20 -7.42 -7.72 -0.47
CA GLU A 20 -8.87 -7.54 -0.68
C GLU A 20 -9.67 -7.74 0.62
N LYS A 21 -9.27 -8.68 1.47
CA LYS A 21 -9.91 -8.88 2.78
C LYS A 21 -9.66 -7.71 3.73
N LEU A 22 -8.44 -7.19 3.75
CA LEU A 22 -8.09 -6.00 4.54
C LEU A 22 -8.86 -4.77 4.06
N LEU A 23 -9.05 -4.62 2.75
CA LEU A 23 -9.89 -3.56 2.19
C LEU A 23 -11.33 -3.64 2.73
N LEU A 24 -11.95 -4.83 2.64
CA LEU A 24 -13.31 -5.05 3.11
C LEU A 24 -13.47 -4.79 4.61
N LEU A 25 -12.51 -5.27 5.40
CA LEU A 25 -12.48 -5.00 6.84
C LEU A 25 -12.34 -3.50 7.12
N GLY A 26 -11.53 -2.81 6.30
CA GLY A 26 -11.33 -1.37 6.33
C GLY A 26 -12.58 -0.53 6.07
N LEU A 27 -13.64 -1.10 5.49
CA LEU A 27 -14.92 -0.41 5.27
C LEU A 27 -15.71 -0.24 6.56
N SER A 28 -15.53 -1.13 7.53
CA SER A 28 -16.29 -1.14 8.80
C SER A 28 -15.42 -0.89 10.04
N HIS A 29 -14.11 -1.10 9.93
CA HIS A 29 -13.17 -0.97 11.04
C HIS A 29 -11.91 -0.26 10.60
N GLN A 30 -11.29 0.50 11.51
CA GLN A 30 -9.96 1.03 11.25
C GLN A 30 -8.92 -0.10 11.31
N VAL A 31 -8.22 -0.31 10.20
CA VAL A 31 -7.12 -1.27 10.08
C VAL A 31 -5.82 -0.51 9.80
N ILE A 32 -4.80 -0.77 10.60
CA ILE A 32 -3.43 -0.30 10.37
C ILE A 32 -2.60 -1.53 10.02
N CYS A 33 -1.88 -1.47 8.89
CA CYS A 33 -1.05 -2.56 8.41
C CYS A 33 0.33 -2.01 8.05
N VAL A 34 1.38 -2.66 8.55
CA VAL A 34 2.75 -2.47 8.07
C VAL A 34 3.03 -3.58 7.05
N THR A 35 3.53 -3.21 5.87
CA THR A 35 3.72 -4.15 4.76
C THR A 35 4.81 -3.65 3.81
N HIS A 36 5.49 -4.59 3.16
CA HIS A 36 6.42 -4.33 2.06
C HIS A 36 5.86 -4.78 0.70
N LEU A 37 4.64 -5.34 0.67
CA LEU A 37 4.00 -5.80 -0.56
C LEU A 37 3.14 -4.72 -1.21
N PRO A 38 3.37 -4.40 -2.51
CA PRO A 38 2.60 -3.38 -3.21
C PRO A 38 1.11 -3.77 -3.34
N GLN A 39 0.79 -5.07 -3.36
CA GLN A 39 -0.59 -5.57 -3.41
C GLN A 39 -1.42 -5.11 -2.20
N ILE A 40 -0.82 -5.13 -1.01
CA ILE A 40 -1.49 -4.72 0.22
C ILE A 40 -1.52 -3.19 0.30
N ALA A 41 -0.40 -2.53 0.01
CA ALA A 41 -0.30 -1.08 0.06
C ALA A 41 -1.24 -0.37 -0.93
N SER A 42 -1.44 -0.92 -2.13
CA SER A 42 -2.35 -0.33 -3.14
C SER A 42 -3.81 -0.33 -2.67
N MET A 43 -4.21 -1.35 -1.91
CA MET A 43 -5.56 -1.50 -1.38
C MET A 43 -5.86 -0.63 -0.15
N ALA A 44 -4.87 0.05 0.44
CA ALA A 44 -5.06 0.88 1.63
C ALA A 44 -5.78 2.21 1.34
N HIS A 45 -6.76 2.58 2.18
CA HIS A 45 -7.52 3.85 2.04
C HIS A 45 -6.61 5.07 2.09
N ARG A 46 -5.60 5.01 2.96
CA ARG A 46 -4.52 5.98 3.07
C ARG A 46 -3.21 5.22 3.08
N HIS A 47 -2.24 5.70 2.33
CA HIS A 47 -0.90 5.13 2.29
C HIS A 47 0.04 6.09 3.02
N PHE A 48 0.70 5.61 4.06
CA PHE A 48 1.68 6.37 4.82
C PHE A 48 3.08 5.91 4.42
N TYR A 49 3.95 6.88 4.18
CA TYR A 49 5.37 6.66 3.93
C TYR A 49 6.16 6.94 5.19
N ILE A 50 7.09 6.04 5.49
CA ILE A 50 7.96 6.10 6.66
C ILE A 50 9.41 6.19 6.16
N GLU A 51 10.11 7.25 6.56
CA GLU A 51 11.51 7.44 6.22
C GLU A 51 12.36 7.75 7.46
N LYS A 52 13.63 7.32 7.40
CA LYS A 52 14.66 7.67 8.37
C LYS A 52 15.35 8.94 7.88
N GLN A 53 15.43 9.95 8.74
CA GLN A 53 16.19 11.17 8.48
C GLN A 53 17.25 11.34 9.56
N THR A 54 18.48 11.72 9.19
CA THR A 54 19.54 12.04 10.16
C THR A 54 19.58 13.54 10.37
N LEU A 55 19.33 14.00 11.59
CA LEU A 55 19.36 15.41 11.98
C LEU A 55 20.32 15.58 13.16
N HIS A 56 21.39 16.35 13.00
CA HIS A 56 22.40 16.60 14.04
C HIS A 56 22.91 15.29 14.70
N ASP A 57 23.36 14.34 13.88
CA ASP A 57 23.83 13.00 14.30
C ASP A 57 22.81 12.12 15.05
N ARG A 58 21.51 12.47 14.98
CA ARG A 58 20.41 11.65 15.50
C ARG A 58 19.51 11.18 14.37
N THR A 59 19.26 9.88 14.32
CA THR A 59 18.26 9.29 13.42
C THR A 59 16.87 9.53 13.97
N VAL A 60 16.03 10.23 13.23
CA VAL A 60 14.60 10.43 13.51
C VAL A 60 13.75 9.72 12.45
N ILE A 61 12.55 9.30 12.84
CA ILE A 61 11.56 8.70 11.94
C ILE A 61 10.55 9.78 11.56
N LYS A 62 10.34 9.97 10.25
CA LYS A 62 9.29 10.83 9.72
C LYS A 62 8.21 9.97 9.08
N VAL A 63 6.96 10.27 9.41
CA VAL A 63 5.78 9.63 8.83
C VAL A 63 4.96 10.69 8.12
N ARG A 64 4.57 10.43 6.87
CA ARG A 64 3.72 11.34 6.10
C ARG A 64 2.72 10.56 5.25
N VAL A 65 1.59 11.17 4.94
CA VAL A 65 0.59 10.59 4.04
C VAL A 65 1.03 10.86 2.61
N LEU A 66 0.89 9.87 1.75
CA LEU A 66 1.13 10.01 0.32
C LEU A 66 -0.14 10.46 -0.41
N ASP A 67 0.01 11.42 -1.32
CA ASP A 67 -1.03 11.74 -2.30
C ASP A 67 -1.13 10.67 -3.41
N HIS A 68 -2.04 10.84 -4.37
CA HIS A 68 -2.22 9.86 -5.44
C HIS A 68 -0.96 9.63 -6.28
N ASN A 69 -0.27 10.68 -6.69
CA ASN A 69 0.93 10.56 -7.54
C ASN A 69 2.08 9.96 -6.75
N GLU A 70 2.25 10.37 -5.50
CA GLU A 70 3.26 9.79 -4.62
C GLU A 70 2.98 8.32 -4.32
N ARG A 71 1.71 7.91 -4.24
CA ARG A 71 1.34 6.49 -4.13
C ARG A 71 1.74 5.70 -5.37
N VAL A 72 1.58 6.25 -6.57
CA VAL A 72 2.04 5.60 -7.82
C VAL A 72 3.55 5.39 -7.76
N GLU A 73 4.32 6.43 -7.44
CA GLU A 73 5.79 6.32 -7.38
C GLU A 73 6.25 5.32 -6.30
N GLU A 74 5.64 5.33 -5.11
CA GLU A 74 6.02 4.41 -4.04
C GLU A 74 5.69 2.95 -4.38
N LEU A 75 4.52 2.69 -4.96
CA LEU A 75 4.16 1.36 -5.43
C LEU A 75 5.06 0.90 -6.57
N ALA A 76 5.40 1.80 -7.50
CA ALA A 76 6.33 1.51 -8.58
C ALA A 76 7.73 1.16 -8.03
N ARG A 77 8.18 1.86 -6.99
CA ARG A 77 9.42 1.55 -6.25
C ARG A 77 9.35 0.17 -5.57
N MET A 78 8.23 -0.15 -4.92
CA MET A 78 8.02 -1.46 -4.28
C MET A 78 8.00 -2.61 -5.31
N LEU A 79 7.48 -2.36 -6.51
CA LEU A 79 7.43 -3.33 -7.62
C LEU A 79 8.79 -3.49 -8.33
N GLY A 80 9.43 -2.38 -8.68
CA GLY A 80 10.67 -2.35 -9.48
C GLY A 80 11.93 -2.61 -8.67
N GLY A 81 11.87 -2.46 -7.35
CA GLY A 81 12.99 -2.68 -6.45
C GLY A 81 14.12 -1.68 -6.67
N ALA A 82 15.07 -2.02 -7.56
CA ALA A 82 16.26 -1.23 -7.82
C ALA A 82 16.01 -0.02 -8.74
N GLU A 83 15.08 -0.13 -9.69
CA GLU A 83 14.79 0.95 -10.64
C GLU A 83 13.28 1.14 -10.85
N VAL A 84 12.86 2.40 -10.90
CA VAL A 84 11.49 2.79 -11.25
C VAL A 84 11.44 3.10 -12.75
N THR A 85 10.76 2.26 -13.50
CA THR A 85 10.55 2.40 -14.95
C THR A 85 9.15 2.90 -15.27
N THR A 86 8.92 3.29 -16.52
CA THR A 86 7.57 3.61 -17.03
C THR A 86 6.61 2.44 -16.81
N THR A 87 7.02 1.21 -17.12
CA THR A 87 6.19 0.00 -16.92
C THR A 87 5.83 -0.22 -15.46
N THR A 88 6.76 0.01 -14.52
CA THR A 88 6.44 -0.13 -13.08
C THR A 88 5.43 0.92 -12.60
N ARG A 89 5.48 2.15 -13.16
CA ARG A 89 4.49 3.20 -12.87
C ARG A 89 3.12 2.88 -13.45
N GLU A 90 3.08 2.38 -14.68
CA GLU A 90 1.84 1.94 -15.33
C GLU A 90 1.17 0.85 -14.51
N HIS A 91 1.92 -0.18 -14.12
CA HIS A 91 1.40 -1.26 -13.29
C HIS A 91 0.96 -0.76 -11.90
N ALA A 92 1.72 0.14 -11.26
CA ALA A 92 1.30 0.77 -10.00
C ALA A 92 -0.03 1.55 -10.15
N GLY A 93 -0.19 2.28 -11.25
CA GLY A 93 -1.43 2.98 -11.58
C GLY A 93 -2.61 2.01 -11.75
N GLU A 94 -2.42 0.91 -12.46
CA GLU A 94 -3.44 -0.15 -12.63
C GLU A 94 -3.85 -0.75 -11.28
N MET A 95 -2.90 -0.98 -10.36
CA MET A 95 -3.19 -1.50 -9.02
C MET A 95 -4.07 -0.53 -8.22
N LEU A 96 -3.82 0.78 -8.31
CA LEU A 96 -4.65 1.80 -7.66
C LEU A 96 -6.05 1.89 -8.26
N GLN A 97 -6.17 1.82 -9.59
CA GLN A 97 -7.46 1.81 -10.28
C GLN A 97 -8.29 0.57 -9.92
N LEU A 98 -7.64 -0.59 -9.80
CA LEU A 98 -8.28 -1.82 -9.32
C LEU A 98 -8.80 -1.63 -7.89
N ALA A 99 -7.98 -1.07 -7.00
CA ALA A 99 -8.38 -0.79 -5.62
C ALA A 99 -9.59 0.14 -5.53
N GLU A 100 -9.62 1.21 -6.31
CA GLU A 100 -10.76 2.14 -6.39
C GLU A 100 -12.02 1.46 -6.92
N THR A 101 -11.89 0.64 -7.97
CA THR A 101 -13.00 -0.12 -8.54
C THR A 101 -13.61 -1.09 -7.52
N LEU A 102 -12.76 -1.82 -6.78
CA LEU A 102 -13.20 -2.76 -5.75
C LEU A 102 -13.86 -2.03 -4.57
N ARG A 103 -13.30 -0.90 -4.14
CA ARG A 103 -13.91 -0.06 -3.10
C ARG A 103 -15.30 0.39 -3.47
N ARG A 104 -15.49 0.92 -4.68
CA ARG A 104 -16.80 1.38 -5.13
C ARG A 104 -17.81 0.24 -5.16
N LYS A 105 -17.46 -0.89 -5.81
CA LYS A 105 -18.33 -2.06 -5.89
C LYS A 105 -18.73 -2.61 -4.51
N LYS A 106 -17.83 -2.58 -3.54
CA LYS A 106 -18.07 -3.16 -2.21
C LYS A 106 -18.71 -2.17 -1.25
N GLY A 107 -18.39 -0.88 -1.34
CA GLY A 107 -19.05 0.18 -0.57
C GLY A 107 -20.51 0.41 -0.97
N GLU A 108 -20.94 -0.06 -2.15
CA GLU A 108 -22.37 -0.11 -2.53
C GLU A 108 -23.11 -1.31 -1.91
N THR A 109 -22.39 -2.30 -1.36
CA THR A 109 -22.96 -3.55 -0.81
C THR A 109 -23.07 -3.53 0.72
N TYR A 110 -22.47 -2.56 1.40
CA TYR A 110 -22.46 -2.40 2.87
C TYR A 110 -22.89 -0.98 3.24
#